data_AF-A0ABD6BDK6-F1
#
_entry.id   AF-A0ABD6BDK6-F1
#
_cell.length_a   1.000
_cell.length_b   1.000
_cell.length_c   1.000
_cell.angle_alpha   90.00
_cell.angle_beta   90.00
_cell.angle_gamma   90.00
#
_symmetry.space_group_name_H-M   'P 1'
#
loop_
_entity.id
_entity.type
_entity.pdbx_description
1 polymer ?
#
loop_
_entity_poly.entity_id
_entity_poly.type
_entity_poly.pdbx_seq_one_letter_code
_entity_poly.pdbx_strand_id
1 'polypeptide(L)'
;MVSLQGIAVALVGVAAVLGCAGVVYRDAAQNEVSRPILWAGVVGVAWGSALGLYLSPLAVPIPGLLVMVVGGPALYLFERDDVTHGDEPADPFSLPGGPGDDSSSDQRTDE
;
A
#
# COMPACT_ATOMS: atom_id res chain seq x y z
N MET A 1 -11.31 25.36 23.32
CA MET A 1 -12.67 24.81 23.07
C MET A 1 -12.56 23.90 21.85
N VAL A 2 -12.94 22.63 21.96
CA VAL A 2 -12.91 21.71 20.79
C VAL A 2 -14.10 22.09 19.90
N SER A 3 -13.84 22.40 18.62
CA SER A 3 -14.89 22.74 17.67
C SER A 3 -15.58 21.48 17.14
N LEU A 4 -16.85 21.58 16.76
CA LEU A 4 -17.58 20.48 16.10
C LEU A 4 -16.83 19.98 14.86
N GLN A 5 -16.22 20.90 14.10
CA GLN A 5 -15.37 20.57 12.96
C GLN A 5 -14.16 19.72 13.38
N GLY A 6 -13.47 20.08 14.46
CA GLY A 6 -12.33 19.31 14.96
C GLY A 6 -12.73 17.89 15.39
N ILE A 7 -13.88 17.74 16.03
CA ILE A 7 -14.43 16.43 16.39
C ILE A 7 -14.76 15.61 15.14
N ALA A 8 -15.44 16.22 14.16
CA ALA A 8 -15.80 15.55 12.92
C ALA A 8 -14.56 15.07 12.16
N VAL A 9 -13.54 15.92 12.03
CA VAL A 9 -12.28 15.55 11.38
C VAL A 9 -11.56 14.42 12.12
N ALA A 10 -11.53 14.46 13.45
CA ALA A 10 -10.93 13.38 14.23
C ALA A 10 -11.65 12.04 14.02
N LEU A 11 -12.99 12.02 14.05
CA LEU A 11 -13.78 10.82 13.86
C LEU A 11 -13.63 10.24 12.44
N VAL A 12 -13.74 11.09 11.42
CA VAL A 12 -13.55 10.67 10.02
C VAL A 12 -12.12 10.20 9.80
N GLY A 13 -11.13 10.90 10.35
CA GLY A 13 -9.73 10.52 10.27
C GLY A 13 -9.46 9.15 10.90
N VAL A 14 -9.96 8.90 12.11
CA VAL A 14 -9.82 7.60 12.79
C VAL A 14 -10.50 6.49 11.99
N ALA A 15 -11.72 6.75 11.47
CA ALA A 15 -12.41 5.80 10.62
C ALA A 15 -11.62 5.49 9.33
N ALA A 16 -10.98 6.50 8.73
CA ALA A 16 -10.14 6.33 7.55
C ALA A 16 -8.87 5.51 7.85
N VAL A 17 -8.20 5.79 8.98
CA VAL A 17 -7.02 5.01 9.45
C VAL A 17 -7.39 3.53 9.63
N LEU A 18 -8.46 3.25 10.38
CA LEU A 18 -8.91 1.89 10.65
C LEU A 18 -9.42 1.19 9.38
N GLY A 19 -10.14 1.92 8.53
CA GLY A 19 -10.65 1.43 7.25
C GLY A 19 -9.51 1.01 6.32
N CYS A 20 -8.50 1.87 6.13
CA CYS A 20 -7.36 1.56 5.28
C CYS A 20 -6.49 0.43 5.85
N ALA A 21 -6.22 0.42 7.16
CA ALA A 21 -5.52 -0.70 7.77
C ALA A 21 -6.30 -2.02 7.62
N GLY A 22 -7.63 -1.99 7.75
CA GLY A 22 -8.50 -3.15 7.53
C GLY A 22 -8.51 -3.63 6.08
N VAL A 23 -8.51 -2.70 5.12
CA VAL A 23 -8.40 -3.02 3.68
C VAL A 23 -7.06 -3.69 3.39
N VAL A 24 -5.96 -3.16 3.91
CA VAL A 24 -4.61 -3.73 3.72
C VAL A 24 -4.50 -5.10 4.38
N TYR A 25 -5.02 -5.27 5.61
CA TYR A 25 -5.07 -6.57 6.27
C TYR A 25 -5.80 -7.61 5.41
N ARG A 26 -6.98 -7.24 4.91
CA ARG A 26 -7.81 -8.12 4.07
C ARG A 26 -7.10 -8.46 2.77
N ASP A 27 -6.55 -7.46 2.09
CA ASP A 27 -5.83 -7.63 0.83
C ASP A 27 -4.59 -8.52 1.03
N ALA A 28 -3.80 -8.29 2.08
CA ALA A 28 -2.63 -9.11 2.37
C ALA A 28 -3.00 -10.57 2.67
N ALA A 29 -4.08 -10.78 3.43
CA ALA A 29 -4.58 -12.12 3.72
C ALA A 29 -5.14 -12.85 2.49
N GLN A 30 -5.60 -12.12 1.47
CA GLN A 30 -6.17 -12.68 0.24
C GLN A 30 -5.14 -12.95 -0.85
N ASN A 31 -4.04 -12.18 -0.88
CA ASN A 31 -2.98 -12.30 -1.89
C ASN A 31 -1.71 -12.97 -1.33
N GLU A 32 -1.84 -13.76 -0.26
CA GLU A 32 -0.73 -14.52 0.37
C GLU A 32 0.50 -13.69 0.77
N VAL A 33 0.34 -12.38 0.94
CA VAL A 33 1.41 -11.50 1.40
C VAL A 33 1.76 -11.86 2.84
N SER A 34 3.06 -12.02 3.10
CA SER A 34 3.53 -12.44 4.41
C SER A 34 3.14 -11.43 5.50
N ARG A 35 2.71 -11.95 6.66
CA ARG A 35 2.41 -11.16 7.88
C ARG A 35 1.40 -10.02 7.68
N PRO A 36 0.12 -10.31 7.35
CA PRO A 36 -0.93 -9.30 7.10
C PRO A 36 -1.10 -8.25 8.22
N ILE A 37 -0.95 -8.67 9.48
CA ILE A 37 -1.08 -7.76 10.64
C ILE A 37 0.02 -6.70 10.66
N LEU A 38 1.25 -7.05 10.27
CA LEU A 38 2.35 -6.09 10.28
C LEU A 38 2.14 -5.02 9.20
N TRP A 39 1.73 -5.41 7.99
CA TRP A 39 1.45 -4.47 6.91
C TRP A 39 0.29 -3.52 7.22
N ALA A 40 -0.80 -4.06 7.77
CA ALA A 40 -1.90 -3.24 8.27
C ALA A 40 -1.43 -2.26 9.37
N GLY A 41 -0.54 -2.72 10.26
CA GLY A 41 0.08 -1.90 11.29
C GLY A 41 0.95 -0.77 10.72
N VAL A 42 1.79 -1.05 9.71
CA VAL A 42 2.62 -0.04 9.03
C VAL A 42 1.74 1.06 8.43
N VAL A 43 0.69 0.68 7.69
CA VAL A 43 -0.25 1.65 7.10
C VAL A 43 -0.98 2.43 8.19
N GLY A 44 -1.47 1.75 9.21
CA GLY A 44 -2.19 2.35 10.34
C GLY A 44 -1.32 3.35 11.11
N VAL A 45 -0.04 3.04 11.34
CA VAL A 45 0.91 3.95 11.98
C VAL A 45 1.18 5.16 11.09
N ALA A 46 1.42 4.96 9.79
CA ALA A 46 1.71 6.07 8.88
C ALA A 46 0.54 7.07 8.80
N TRP A 47 -0.68 6.56 8.60
CA TRP A 47 -1.90 7.38 8.56
C TRP A 47 -2.23 7.99 9.92
N GLY A 48 -2.11 7.20 11.00
CA GLY A 48 -2.37 7.64 12.36
C GLY A 48 -1.41 8.73 12.82
N SER A 49 -0.13 8.63 12.46
CA SER A 49 0.86 9.69 12.71
C SER A 49 0.55 10.94 11.91
N ALA A 50 0.18 10.82 10.62
CA ALA A 50 -0.22 11.97 9.82
C ALA A 50 -1.46 12.68 10.39
N LEU A 51 -2.48 11.92 10.82
CA LEU A 51 -3.67 12.46 11.48
C LEU A 51 -3.33 13.12 12.82
N GLY A 52 -2.49 12.46 13.63
CA GLY A 52 -2.03 13.00 14.91
C GLY A 52 -1.30 14.32 14.75
N LEU A 53 -0.40 14.41 13.76
CA LEU A 53 0.30 15.65 13.43
C LEU A 53 -0.66 16.72 12.89
N TYR A 54 -1.61 16.36 12.03
CA TYR A 54 -2.63 17.28 11.51
C TYR A 54 -3.49 17.91 12.61
N LEU A 55 -3.86 17.12 13.63
CA LEU A 55 -4.66 17.58 14.77
C LEU A 55 -3.83 18.26 15.87
N SER A 56 -2.51 18.15 15.80
CA SER A 56 -1.61 18.76 16.76
C SER A 56 -1.49 20.28 16.53
N PRO A 57 -1.05 21.06 17.53
CA PRO A 57 -0.76 22.48 17.35
C PRO A 57 0.52 22.74 16.53
N LEU A 58 1.21 21.69 16.06
CA LEU A 58 2.43 21.83 15.27
C LEU A 58 2.10 22.29 13.85
N ALA A 59 2.85 23.27 13.35
CA ALA A 59 2.72 23.75 11.98
C ALA A 59 3.41 22.79 10.99
N VAL A 60 2.84 21.59 10.81
CA VAL A 60 3.35 20.61 9.85
C VAL A 60 2.78 20.92 8.46
N PRO A 61 3.62 21.08 7.42
CA PRO A 61 3.16 21.37 6.07
C PRO A 61 2.36 20.19 5.50
N ILE A 62 1.22 20.49 4.86
CA ILE A 62 0.34 19.46 4.25
C ILE A 62 1.08 18.52 3.30
N PRO A 63 2.01 18.98 2.44
CA PRO A 63 2.79 18.06 1.60
C PRO A 63 3.51 16.96 2.39
N GLY A 64 4.08 17.27 3.57
CA GLY A 64 4.74 16.27 4.40
C GLY A 64 3.77 15.25 4.99
N LEU A 65 2.56 15.68 5.35
CA LEU A 65 1.49 14.77 5.80
C LEU A 65 1.05 13.83 4.68
N LEU A 66 0.94 14.33 3.45
CA LEU A 66 0.57 13.51 2.29
C LEU A 66 1.62 12.43 2.00
N VAL A 67 2.91 12.75 2.12
CA VAL A 67 4.00 11.77 2.00
C VAL A 67 3.85 10.66 3.04
N MET A 68 3.53 10.99 4.29
CA MET A 68 3.29 10.00 5.34
C MET A 68 2.08 9.11 5.01
N VAL A 69 0.96 9.70 4.58
CA VAL A 69 -0.26 8.97 4.19
C VAL A 69 -0.01 8.04 3.01
N VAL A 70 0.75 8.46 2.00
CA VAL A 70 1.04 7.62 0.82
C VAL A 70 2.13 6.58 1.10
N GLY A 71 3.09 6.89 1.97
CA GLY A 71 4.26 6.05 2.23
C GLY A 71 3.90 4.66 2.76
N GLY A 72 2.99 4.57 3.73
CA GLY A 72 2.53 3.26 4.26
C GLY A 72 1.95 2.35 3.18
N PRO A 73 0.91 2.79 2.45
CA PRO A 73 0.34 2.04 1.32
C PRO A 73 1.35 1.74 0.22
N ALA A 74 2.24 2.67 -0.13
CA ALA A 74 3.25 2.45 -1.16
C ALA A 74 4.21 1.30 -0.77
N LEU A 75 4.70 1.28 0.47
CA LEU A 75 5.53 0.19 0.97
C LEU A 75 4.81 -1.16 0.91
N TYR A 76 3.52 -1.19 1.30
CA TYR A 76 2.72 -2.40 1.20
C TYR A 76 2.56 -2.87 -0.25
N LEU A 77 2.31 -1.95 -1.18
CA LEU A 77 2.16 -2.29 -2.60
C LEU A 77 3.46 -2.83 -3.19
N PHE A 78 4.63 -2.35 -2.76
CA PHE A 78 5.91 -2.91 -3.20
C PHE A 78 6.10 -4.35 -2.72
N GLU A 79 5.79 -4.66 -1.46
CA GLU A 79 5.83 -6.05 -0.98
C GLU A 79 4.84 -6.94 -1.75
N ARG A 80 3.61 -6.44 -1.97
CA ARG A 80 2.61 -7.19 -2.71
C ARG A 80 3.07 -7.48 -4.15
N ASP A 81 3.72 -6.51 -4.78
CA ASP A 81 4.27 -6.66 -6.11
C ASP A 81 5.39 -7.72 -6.15
N ASP A 82 6.29 -7.71 -5.16
CA ASP A 82 7.34 -8.72 -5.00
C ASP A 82 6.78 -10.14 -4.79
N VAL A 83 5.71 -10.29 -4.00
CA VAL A 83 5.01 -11.58 -3.85
C VAL A 83 4.37 -12.04 -5.17
N THR A 84 3.96 -11.11 -6.02
CA THR A 84 3.25 -11.43 -7.28
C THR A 84 4.23 -11.73 -8.42
N HIS A 85 5.37 -11.05 -8.48
CA HIS A 85 6.30 -11.08 -9.61
C HIS A 85 7.75 -11.50 -9.24
N GLY A 86 8.05 -11.76 -7.96
CA GLY A 86 9.41 -11.94 -7.46
C GLY A 86 10.11 -13.25 -7.85
N ASP A 87 9.38 -14.21 -8.42
CA ASP A 87 9.97 -15.44 -8.97
C ASP A 87 10.60 -15.21 -10.37
N GLU A 88 10.27 -14.09 -11.04
CA GLU A 88 10.85 -13.72 -12.32
C GLU A 88 12.26 -13.13 -12.09
N PRO A 89 13.32 -13.71 -12.69
CA PRO A 89 14.65 -13.12 -12.60
C PRO A 89 14.63 -11.73 -13.25
N ALA A 90 15.03 -10.70 -12.51
CA ALA A 90 15.10 -9.34 -13.02
C ALA A 90 16.01 -9.28 -14.27
N ASP A 91 15.40 -9.18 -15.46
CA ASP A 91 16.12 -9.03 -16.73
C ASP A 91 16.22 -7.55 -17.12
N PRO A 92 17.41 -6.92 -16.95
CA PRO A 92 17.62 -5.52 -17.30
C PRO A 92 17.54 -5.23 -18.81
N PHE A 93 17.42 -6.24 -19.67
CA PHE A 93 17.23 -6.11 -21.12
C PHE A 93 15.78 -6.34 -21.57
N SER A 94 14.90 -6.74 -20.66
CA SER A 94 13.47 -6.88 -20.94
C SER A 94 12.77 -5.53 -20.80
N LEU A 95 11.95 -5.19 -21.79
CA LEU A 95 11.00 -4.08 -21.70
C LEU A 95 9.58 -4.67 -21.63
N PRO A 96 8.63 -4.02 -20.93
CA PRO A 96 7.23 -4.45 -20.96
C PRO A 96 6.70 -4.52 -22.40
N GLY A 97 6.29 -5.71 -22.86
CA GLY A 97 5.85 -5.96 -24.24
C GLY A 97 6.95 -6.21 -25.27
N GLY A 98 8.15 -6.61 -24.83
CA GLY A 98 9.24 -7.01 -25.71
C GLY A 98 9.00 -8.38 -26.39
N PRO A 99 9.76 -8.73 -27.43
CA PRO A 99 9.49 -9.90 -28.29
C PRO A 99 9.58 -11.28 -27.60
N GLY A 100 9.89 -11.33 -26.30
CA GLY A 100 10.05 -12.56 -25.52
C GLY A 100 8.75 -13.16 -24.99
N ASP A 101 7.67 -12.37 -24.88
CA ASP A 101 6.42 -12.82 -24.24
C ASP A 101 5.62 -13.85 -25.08
N ASP A 102 5.94 -14.01 -26.37
CA ASP A 102 5.18 -14.87 -27.30
C ASP A 102 5.81 -16.26 -27.58
N SER A 103 6.96 -16.60 -27.01
CA SER A 103 7.76 -17.74 -27.53
C SER A 103 7.51 -19.13 -26.89
N SER A 104 6.42 -19.36 -26.16
CA SER A 104 6.19 -20.66 -25.48
C SER A 104 4.92 -21.44 -25.86
N SER A 105 4.20 -21.03 -26.92
CA SER A 105 2.99 -21.73 -27.34
C SER A 105 2.95 -22.11 -28.81
N ASP A 106 3.94 -22.89 -29.30
CA ASP A 106 3.62 -23.78 -30.42
C ASP A 106 4.54 -25.01 -30.50
N GLN A 107 3.93 -26.13 -30.89
CA GLN A 107 4.55 -27.38 -31.33
C GLN A 107 4.90 -28.46 -30.28
N ARG A 108 3.87 -28.89 -29.52
CA ARG A 108 3.70 -30.30 -29.17
C ARG A 108 2.30 -30.77 -29.58
N THR A 109 2.20 -31.29 -30.80
CA THR A 109 1.12 -32.15 -31.29
C THR A 109 1.81 -33.02 -32.34
N ASP A 110 2.43 -34.11 -31.90
CA ASP A 110 1.85 -35.47 -31.90
C ASP A 110 1.65 -36.03 -33.33
N GLU A 111 2.51 -37.02 -33.63
CA GLU A 111 2.32 -38.21 -34.49
C GLU A 111 2.03 -38.08 -36.00
#